data_AF-A0A3D8YHY0-F1
#
_entry.id   AF-A0A3D8YHY0-F1
#
_cell.length_a   1.000
_cell.length_b   1.000
_cell.length_c   1.000
_cell.angle_alpha   90.00
_cell.angle_beta   90.00
_cell.angle_gamma   90.00
#
_symmetry.space_group_name_H-M   'P 1'
#
loop_
_entity.id
_entity.type
_entity.pdbx_description
1 polymer ?
#
loop_
_entity_poly.entity_id
_entity_poly.type
_entity_poly.pdbx_seq_one_letter_code
_entity_poly.pdbx_strand_id
1 'polypeptide(L)' 'MFEFVPISQPSMSQHLKSLAESGLIESHKEGRNKRLAINDEKLEELTRFLQSLKIA' A
#
# COMPACT_ATOMS: atom_id res chain seq x y z
N MET A 1 11.23 -4.27 -9.14
CA MET A 1 10.62 -4.06 -7.79
C MET A 1 11.62 -4.29 -6.67
N PHE A 2 12.37 -5.40 -6.64
CA PHE A 2 13.52 -5.57 -5.73
C PHE A 2 14.56 -4.45 -5.82
N GLU A 3 14.70 -3.85 -7.01
CA GLU A 3 15.58 -2.69 -7.22
C GLU A 3 15.13 -1.44 -6.45
N PHE A 4 13.86 -1.36 -6.01
CA PHE A 4 13.31 -0.22 -5.28
C PHE A 4 13.15 -0.49 -3.77
N VAL A 5 12.99 -1.76 -3.39
CA VAL A 5 12.86 -2.17 -1.98
C VAL A 5 13.62 -3.48 -1.79
N PRO A 6 14.65 -3.53 -0.92
CA PRO A 6 15.51 -4.70 -0.74
C PRO A 6 14.86 -5.76 0.16
N ILE A 7 13.69 -6.27 -0.23
CA ILE A 7 12.96 -7.34 0.49
C ILE A 7 12.62 -8.50 -0.44
N SER A 8 12.50 -9.69 0.14
CA SER A 8 12.18 -10.91 -0.62
C SER A 8 10.81 -10.83 -1.34
N GLN A 9 10.61 -11.60 -2.41
CA GLN A 9 9.32 -11.68 -3.11
C GLN A 9 8.17 -12.15 -2.19
N PRO A 10 8.37 -13.14 -1.30
CA PRO A 10 7.36 -13.53 -0.33
C PRO A 10 7.01 -12.38 0.64
N SER A 11 8.02 -11.69 1.16
CA SER A 11 7.83 -10.54 2.05
C SER A 11 7.07 -9.41 1.34
N MET A 12 7.46 -9.07 0.11
CA MET A 12 6.75 -8.09 -0.72
C MET A 12 5.28 -8.48 -0.91
N SER A 13 5.01 -9.75 -1.24
CA SER A 13 3.64 -10.24 -1.42
C SER A 13 2.81 -10.12 -0.13
N GLN A 14 3.42 -10.41 1.02
CA GLN A 14 2.79 -10.25 2.32
C GLN A 14 2.45 -8.79 2.61
N HIS A 15 3.39 -7.86 2.43
CA HIS A 15 3.15 -6.43 2.66
C HIS A 15 2.08 -5.86 1.73
N LEU A 16 2.14 -6.18 0.43
CA LEU A 16 1.14 -5.74 -0.54
C LEU A 16 -0.25 -6.28 -0.22
N LYS A 17 -0.34 -7.52 0.28
CA LYS A 17 -1.61 -8.07 0.76
C LYS A 17 -2.14 -7.28 1.95
N SER A 18 -1.33 -7.00 2.96
CA SER A 18 -1.76 -6.21 4.12
C SER A 18 -2.19 -4.79 3.75
N LEU A 19 -1.47 -4.13 2.83
CA LEU A 19 -1.84 -2.80 2.32
C LEU A 19 -3.17 -2.82 1.54
N ALA A 20 -3.43 -3.89 0.78
CA ALA A 20 -4.69 -4.05 0.07
C ALA A 20 -5.85 -4.35 1.03
N GLU A 21 -5.62 -5.19 2.04
CA GLU A 21 -6.60 -5.50 3.08
C GLU A 21 -6.96 -4.28 3.94
N SER A 22 -6.01 -3.35 4.15
CA SER A 22 -6.27 -2.09 4.84
C SER A 22 -6.95 -1.03 3.95
N GLY A 23 -7.11 -1.30 2.65
CA GLY A 23 -7.65 -0.35 1.68
C GLY A 23 -6.70 0.80 1.32
N LEU A 24 -5.41 0.74 1.68
CA LEU A 24 -4.43 1.78 1.32
C LEU A 24 -3.99 1.67 -0.14
N ILE A 25 -4.10 0.48 -0.72
CA ILE A 25 -3.87 0.25 -2.13
C ILE A 25 -5.02 -0.55 -2.74
N GLU A 26 -5.20 -0.37 -4.03
CA GLU A 26 -6.10 -1.18 -4.86
C GLU A 26 -5.28 -2.16 -5.70
N SER A 27 -5.81 -3.37 -5.87
CA SER A 27 -5.22 -4.40 -6.72
C SER A 27 -6.17 -4.76 -7.84
N HIS A 28 -5.84 -4.37 -9.07
CA HIS A 28 -6.61 -4.67 -10.27
C HIS A 28 -5.95 -5.80 -11.04
N LYS A 29 -6.73 -6.81 -11.45
CA LYS A 29 -6.22 -7.91 -12.26
C LYS A 29 -6.17 -7.49 -13.72
N GLU A 30 -4.96 -7.39 -14.29
CA GLU A 30 -4.73 -7.11 -15.70
C GLU A 30 -4.16 -8.39 -16.36
N GLY A 31 -5.04 -9.26 -16.83
CA GLY A 31 -4.68 -10.56 -17.42
C GLY A 31 -4.02 -11.49 -16.40
N ARG A 32 -2.73 -11.80 -16.61
CA ARG A 32 -1.90 -12.61 -15.70
C ARG A 32 -1.19 -11.78 -14.63
N ASN A 33 -1.16 -10.46 -14.79
CA ASN A 33 -0.48 -9.54 -13.89
C ASN A 33 -1.47 -8.90 -12.93
N LYS A 34 -0.95 -8.42 -11.80
CA LYS A 34 -1.68 -7.55 -10.89
C LYS A 34 -1.11 -6.15 -11.02
N ARG A 35 -1.97 -5.17 -11.28
CA ARG A 35 -1.64 -3.77 -11.20
C ARG A 35 -2.04 -3.27 -9.81
N LEU A 36 -1.14 -2.49 -9.21
CA LEU A 36 -1.31 -1.92 -7.88
C LEU A 36 -1.41 -0.41 -8.04
N ALA A 37 -2.37 0.21 -7.34
CA ALA A 37 -2.54 1.64 -7.30
C ALA A 37 -2.72 2.08 -5.85
N ILE A 38 -2.23 3.28 -5.51
CA ILE A 38 -2.50 3.87 -4.20
C ILE A 38 -3.95 4.34 -4.17
N ASN A 39 -4.62 4.14 -3.03
CA ASN A 39 -5.89 4.81 -2.77
C ASN A 39 -5.58 6.18 -2.15
N ASP A 40 -5.62 7.23 -2.97
CA ASP A 40 -5.24 8.59 -2.54
C ASP A 40 -6.15 9.14 -1.44
N GLU A 41 -7.44 8.79 -1.46
CA GLU A 41 -8.40 9.20 -0.43
C GLU A 41 -8.05 8.60 0.95
N LYS A 42 -7.76 7.30 0.99
CA LYS A 42 -7.39 6.61 2.24
C LYS A 42 -6.01 7.06 2.73
N LEU A 43 -5.09 7.34 1.83
CA LEU A 43 -3.76 7.87 2.17
C LEU A 43 -3.85 9.27 2.79
N GLU A 44 -4.70 10.14 2.24
CA GLU A 44 -4.98 11.47 2.78
C GLU A 44 -5.62 11.38 4.18
N GLU A 45 -6.58 10.47 4.37
CA GLU A 45 -7.19 10.19 5.69
C GLU A 45 -6.13 9.78 6.73
N LEU A 46 -5.26 8.83 6.36
CA LEU A 46 -4.15 8.39 7.22
C LEU A 46 -3.19 9.54 7.53
N THR A 47 -2.88 10.37 6.53
CA THR A 47 -1.98 11.52 6.70
C THR A 47 -2.56 12.52 7.69
N ARG A 48 -3.86 12.85 7.58
CA ARG A 48 -4.56 13.73 8.53
C ARG A 48 -4.58 13.15 9.93
N PHE A 49 -4.83 11.85 10.07
CA PHE A 49 -4.76 11.17 11.37
C PHE A 49 -3.36 11.31 11.99
N LEU A 50 -2.30 10.99 11.24
CA LEU A 50 -0.92 11.13 11.72
C LEU A 50 -0.54 12.57 12.06
N GLN A 51 -1.04 13.56 11.31
CA GLN A 51 -0.86 14.97 11.63
C GLN A 51 -1.57 15.36 12.94
N SER A 52 -2.77 14.84 13.19
CA SER A 52 -3.48 15.10 14.46
C SER A 52 -2.72 14.56 15.67
N LEU A 53 -1.99 13.46 15.52
CA LEU A 53 -1.14 12.89 16.58
C LEU A 53 0.10 13.74 16.87
N LYS A 54 0.63 14.50 15.90
CA LYS A 54 1.81 15.36 16.11
C LYS A 54 1.51 16.60 16.96
N ILE A 55 0.23 16.94 17.11
CA ILE A 55 -0.25 18.10 17.86
C ILE A 55 -0.77 17.66 19.25
N ALA A 56 -0.69 16.36 19.57
CA ALA A 56 -1.05 15.78 20.86
C ALA A 56 0.15 15.70 21.83
#